data_AF-A0A356VWC1-F1
#
_entry.id   AF-A0A356VWC1-F1
#
_cell.length_a   1.000
_cell.length_b   1.000
_cell.length_c   1.000
_cell.angle_alpha   90.00
_cell.angle_beta   90.00
_cell.angle_gamma   90.00
#
_symmetry.space_group_name_H-M   'P 1'
#
loop_
_entity.id
_entity.type
_entity.pdbx_description
1 polymer ?
#
loop_
_entity_poly.entity_id
_entity_poly.type
_entity_poly.pdbx_seq_one_letter_code
_entity_poly.pdbx_strand_id
1 'polypeptide(L)'
;MSFENVMKRATLGATIAISLKEILRDPKRGIRNAVDLFDCFTRGIFDEAFMQRIRREAGNSRSSFFKTVSSMVANVDPSILKTVGTNLCYNRLSLFRDRESRKKKAAAEKAQADFCESLEAAVQYGKQLGVYFYVVGGDNLPESREKVLDVCRQNGDCVFYLCADGDDIDDRFAREAA
;
A
#
# COMPACT_ATOMS: atom_id res chain seq x y z
N MET A 1 7.66 17.91 4.80
CA MET A 1 7.01 17.63 3.50
C MET A 1 6.78 18.98 2.79
N SER A 2 7.05 19.10 1.48
CA SER A 2 6.77 20.35 0.74
C SER A 2 5.26 20.60 0.62
N PHE A 3 4.87 21.86 0.42
CA PHE A 3 3.46 22.23 0.23
C PHE A 3 2.81 21.47 -0.93
N GLU A 4 3.53 21.30 -2.05
CA GLU A 4 3.07 20.52 -3.20
C GLU A 4 2.74 19.07 -2.83
N ASN A 5 3.61 18.43 -2.04
CA ASN A 5 3.40 17.06 -1.59
C ASN A 5 2.20 16.93 -0.63
N VAL A 6 2.01 17.91 0.25
CA VAL A 6 0.82 18.00 1.12
C VAL A 6 -0.44 18.09 0.27
N MET A 7 -0.45 18.99 -0.73
CA MET A 7 -1.60 19.17 -1.62
C MET A 7 -1.89 17.94 -2.48
N LYS A 8 -0.85 17.27 -2.98
CA LYS A 8 -0.97 16.02 -3.74
C LYS A 8 -1.58 14.91 -2.88
N ARG A 9 -1.06 14.69 -1.67
CA ARG A 9 -1.55 13.67 -0.73
C ARG A 9 -2.99 13.96 -0.29
N ALA A 10 -3.33 15.23 -0.06
CA ALA A 10 -4.70 15.65 0.27
C ALA A 10 -5.68 15.39 -0.89
N THR A 11 -5.28 15.75 -2.12
CA THR A 11 -6.08 15.50 -3.33
C THR A 11 -6.33 14.01 -3.53
N LEU A 12 -5.28 13.18 -3.42
CA LEU A 12 -5.40 11.72 -3.48
C LEU A 12 -6.38 11.20 -2.42
N GLY A 13 -6.24 11.64 -1.17
CA GLY A 13 -7.13 11.23 -0.10
C GLY A 13 -8.58 11.60 -0.34
N ALA A 14 -8.84 12.76 -0.95
CA ALA A 14 -10.19 13.15 -1.35
C ALA A 14 -10.73 12.24 -2.46
N THR A 15 -9.92 11.94 -3.48
CA THR A 15 -10.36 11.06 -4.59
C THR A 15 -10.61 9.63 -4.12
N ILE A 16 -9.73 9.05 -3.29
CA ILE A 16 -9.95 7.73 -2.70
C ILE A 16 -11.23 7.69 -1.88
N ALA A 17 -11.51 8.72 -1.07
CA ALA A 17 -12.74 8.80 -0.29
C ALA A 17 -14.00 8.83 -1.17
N ILE A 18 -13.93 9.47 -2.35
CA ILE A 18 -15.01 9.46 -3.34
C ILE A 18 -15.17 8.06 -3.93
N SER A 19 -14.08 7.42 -4.36
CA SER A 19 -14.11 6.07 -4.92
C SER A 19 -14.70 5.03 -3.94
N LEU A 20 -14.36 5.11 -2.64
CA LEU A 20 -14.94 4.23 -1.63
C LEU A 20 -16.47 4.40 -1.52
N LYS A 21 -16.95 5.66 -1.56
CA LYS A 21 -18.40 5.93 -1.55
C LYS A 21 -19.09 5.44 -2.82
N GLU A 22 -18.43 5.53 -3.98
CA GLU A 22 -18.97 4.98 -5.23
C GLU A 22 -19.09 3.46 -5.17
N ILE A 23 -18.08 2.76 -4.64
CA ILE A 23 -18.11 1.30 -4.47
C ILE A 23 -19.27 0.87 -3.56
N LEU A 24 -19.52 1.58 -2.45
CA LEU A 24 -20.65 1.27 -1.57
C LEU A 24 -22.02 1.43 -2.26
N ARG A 25 -22.15 2.42 -3.15
CA ARG A 25 -23.41 2.73 -3.84
C ARG A 25 -23.68 1.82 -5.03
N ASP A 26 -22.65 1.57 -5.84
CA ASP A 26 -22.70 0.71 -7.01
C ASP A 26 -21.37 -0.04 -7.11
N PRO A 27 -21.25 -1.23 -6.48
CA PRO A 27 -20.00 -1.99 -6.46
C PRO A 27 -19.47 -2.32 -7.86
N LYS A 28 -20.37 -2.59 -8.82
CA LYS A 28 -19.98 -2.98 -10.18
C LYS A 28 -19.31 -1.83 -10.91
N ARG A 29 -19.88 -0.64 -10.83
CA ARG A 29 -19.30 0.56 -11.45
C ARG A 29 -18.15 1.12 -10.62
N GLY A 30 -18.32 1.23 -9.32
CA GLY A 30 -17.36 1.82 -8.40
C GLY A 30 -16.02 1.09 -8.39
N ILE A 31 -16.02 -0.26 -8.40
CA ILE A 31 -14.76 -1.03 -8.41
C ILE A 31 -14.01 -0.83 -9.74
N ARG A 32 -14.73 -0.78 -10.87
CA ARG A 32 -14.11 -0.48 -12.17
C ARG A 32 -13.49 0.91 -12.21
N ASN A 33 -14.24 1.93 -11.77
CA ASN A 33 -13.73 3.29 -11.66
C ASN A 33 -12.51 3.38 -10.74
N ALA A 34 -12.52 2.66 -9.61
CA ALA A 34 -11.40 2.64 -8.68
C ALA A 34 -10.15 2.00 -9.28
N VAL A 35 -10.29 0.95 -10.10
CA VAL A 35 -9.18 0.35 -10.85
C VAL A 35 -8.62 1.32 -11.90
N ASP A 36 -9.47 2.04 -12.62
CA ASP A 36 -9.02 3.03 -13.60
C ASP A 36 -8.32 4.23 -12.93
N LEU A 37 -8.81 4.64 -11.76
CA LEU A 37 -8.17 5.65 -10.94
C LEU A 37 -6.81 5.17 -10.43
N PHE A 38 -6.75 3.93 -9.93
CA PHE A 38 -5.50 3.29 -9.51
C PHE A 38 -4.48 3.30 -10.65
N ASP A 39 -4.88 2.84 -11.84
CA ASP A 39 -4.04 2.87 -13.04
C ASP A 39 -3.52 4.27 -13.36
N CYS A 40 -4.39 5.30 -13.26
CA CYS A 40 -4.01 6.69 -13.47
C CYS A 40 -2.89 7.14 -12.51
N PHE A 41 -2.95 6.75 -11.25
CA PHE A 41 -1.92 7.09 -10.27
C PHE A 41 -0.65 6.24 -10.38
N THR A 42 -0.77 5.01 -10.90
CA THR A 42 0.34 4.05 -11.05
C THR A 42 0.83 3.90 -12.48
N ARG A 43 0.52 4.84 -13.38
CA ARG A 43 0.94 4.76 -14.80
C ARG A 43 2.44 4.51 -14.94
N GLY A 44 2.77 3.50 -15.73
CA GLY A 44 4.15 3.10 -16.03
C GLY A 44 4.78 2.17 -14.98
N ILE A 45 4.08 1.85 -13.89
CA ILE A 45 4.55 0.89 -12.87
C ILE A 45 4.22 -0.54 -13.30
N PHE A 46 2.98 -0.75 -13.74
CA PHE A 46 2.49 -2.05 -14.19
C PHE A 46 2.36 -2.09 -15.70
N ASP A 47 2.56 -3.27 -16.29
CA ASP A 47 2.33 -3.46 -17.72
C ASP A 47 0.83 -3.51 -18.06
N GLU A 48 0.51 -3.16 -19.30
CA GLU A 48 -0.88 -3.07 -19.77
C GLU A 48 -1.60 -4.43 -19.69
N ALA A 49 -0.91 -5.54 -19.95
CA ALA A 49 -1.52 -6.86 -19.89
C ALA A 49 -1.95 -7.22 -18.46
N PHE A 50 -1.16 -6.85 -17.46
CA PHE A 50 -1.52 -6.98 -16.05
C PHE A 50 -2.72 -6.11 -15.70
N MET A 51 -2.73 -4.83 -16.10
CA MET A 51 -3.85 -3.93 -15.82
C MET A 51 -5.16 -4.38 -16.49
N GLN A 52 -5.10 -4.92 -17.70
CA GLN A 52 -6.26 -5.52 -18.37
C GLN A 52 -6.81 -6.75 -17.62
N ARG A 53 -5.94 -7.57 -17.01
CA ARG A 53 -6.38 -8.69 -16.15
C ARG A 53 -7.11 -8.17 -14.92
N ILE A 54 -6.59 -7.15 -14.24
CA ILE A 54 -7.26 -6.53 -13.09
C ILE A 54 -8.63 -5.98 -13.51
N ARG A 55 -8.71 -5.22 -14.61
CA ARG A 55 -9.99 -4.69 -15.12
C ARG A 55 -11.01 -5.79 -15.42
N ARG A 56 -10.58 -6.91 -16.00
CA ARG A 56 -11.45 -8.07 -16.26
C ARG A 56 -12.00 -8.66 -14.96
N GLU A 57 -11.15 -8.86 -13.95
CA GLU A 57 -11.59 -9.39 -12.65
C GLU A 57 -12.49 -8.39 -11.91
N ALA A 58 -12.18 -7.09 -11.96
CA ALA A 58 -12.99 -6.00 -11.40
C ALA A 58 -14.36 -5.84 -12.09
N GLY A 59 -14.46 -6.17 -13.37
CA GLY A 59 -15.73 -6.16 -14.10
C GLY A 59 -16.60 -7.41 -13.88
N ASN A 60 -16.01 -8.48 -13.32
CA ASN A 60 -16.66 -9.77 -13.13
C ASN A 60 -17.16 -9.92 -11.69
N SER A 61 -18.47 -9.73 -11.46
CA SER A 61 -19.06 -9.85 -10.11
C SER A 61 -18.96 -11.24 -9.48
N ARG A 62 -18.61 -12.27 -10.28
CA ARG A 62 -18.38 -13.63 -9.79
C ARG A 62 -16.92 -13.85 -9.34
N SER A 63 -15.99 -12.98 -9.71
CA SER A 63 -14.57 -13.13 -9.38
C SER A 63 -14.33 -13.03 -7.87
N SER A 64 -13.28 -13.70 -7.40
CA SER A 64 -12.84 -13.57 -6.01
C SER A 64 -12.41 -12.13 -5.73
N PHE A 65 -11.65 -11.52 -6.65
CA PHE A 65 -11.21 -10.13 -6.54
C PHE A 65 -12.38 -9.16 -6.30
N PHE A 66 -13.43 -9.23 -7.13
CA PHE A 66 -14.59 -8.35 -6.99
C PHE A 66 -15.28 -8.52 -5.64
N LYS A 67 -15.50 -9.77 -5.22
CA LYS A 67 -16.14 -10.09 -3.94
C LYS A 67 -15.30 -9.61 -2.77
N THR A 68 -13.99 -9.80 -2.81
CA THR A 68 -13.06 -9.33 -1.78
C THR A 68 -13.07 -7.83 -1.66
N VAL A 69 -12.92 -7.08 -2.77
CA VAL A 69 -12.95 -5.61 -2.73
C VAL A 69 -14.30 -5.09 -2.24
N SER A 70 -15.41 -5.68 -2.72
CA SER A 70 -16.76 -5.31 -2.27
C SER A 70 -16.92 -5.53 -0.77
N SER A 71 -16.47 -6.68 -0.27
CA SER A 71 -16.55 -7.03 1.15
C SER A 71 -15.66 -6.13 2.00
N MET A 72 -14.43 -5.84 1.56
CA MET A 72 -13.53 -4.92 2.26
C MET A 72 -14.15 -3.54 2.43
N VAL A 73 -14.68 -2.97 1.35
CA VAL A 73 -15.28 -1.63 1.39
C VAL A 73 -16.54 -1.58 2.24
N ALA A 74 -17.30 -2.68 2.31
CA ALA A 74 -18.50 -2.77 3.14
C ALA A 74 -18.22 -2.93 4.64
N ASN A 75 -17.12 -3.61 5.00
CA ASN A 75 -16.90 -4.09 6.38
C ASN A 75 -15.70 -3.46 7.09
N VAL A 76 -14.80 -2.78 6.37
CA VAL A 76 -13.65 -2.09 6.98
C VAL A 76 -13.96 -0.61 7.15
N ASP A 77 -13.48 -0.01 8.23
CA ASP A 77 -13.63 1.43 8.47
C ASP A 77 -13.12 2.24 7.25
N PRO A 78 -13.94 3.12 6.65
CA PRO A 78 -13.56 3.90 5.48
C PRO A 78 -12.32 4.78 5.70
N SER A 79 -12.03 5.22 6.93
CA SER A 79 -10.85 6.01 7.28
C SER A 79 -9.56 5.18 7.14
N ILE A 80 -9.60 3.90 7.48
CA ILE A 80 -8.48 2.96 7.31
C ILE A 80 -8.24 2.76 5.81
N LEU A 81 -9.28 2.40 5.05
CA LEU A 81 -9.16 2.18 3.60
C LEU A 81 -8.70 3.43 2.84
N LYS A 82 -9.17 4.61 3.27
CA LYS A 82 -8.70 5.90 2.73
C LYS A 82 -7.21 6.07 2.98
N THR A 83 -6.73 5.79 4.18
CA THR A 83 -5.31 5.93 4.54
C THR A 83 -4.45 4.97 3.72
N VAL A 84 -4.85 3.69 3.63
CA VAL A 84 -4.19 2.67 2.81
C VAL A 84 -4.11 3.09 1.35
N GLY A 85 -5.25 3.42 0.73
CA GLY A 85 -5.30 3.82 -0.67
C GLY A 85 -4.51 5.09 -0.96
N THR A 86 -4.57 6.08 -0.06
CA THR A 86 -3.82 7.34 -0.18
C THR A 86 -2.32 7.08 -0.16
N ASN A 87 -1.83 6.34 0.84
CA ASN A 87 -0.39 6.10 1.00
C ASN A 87 0.15 5.20 -0.12
N LEU A 88 -0.63 4.21 -0.57
CA LEU A 88 -0.27 3.35 -1.70
C LEU A 88 -0.12 4.15 -3.00
N CYS A 89 -1.11 4.98 -3.34
CA CYS A 89 -1.09 5.79 -4.56
C CYS A 89 -0.09 6.95 -4.48
N TYR A 90 0.07 7.56 -3.30
CA TYR A 90 0.98 8.69 -3.09
C TYR A 90 2.45 8.27 -3.28
N ASN A 91 2.82 7.11 -2.73
CA ASN A 91 4.17 6.58 -2.86
C ASN A 91 4.52 6.14 -4.28
N ARG A 92 3.53 6.08 -5.20
CA ARG A 92 3.72 5.59 -6.56
C ARG A 92 4.42 4.23 -6.58
N LEU A 93 4.00 3.31 -5.69
CA LEU A 93 4.49 1.93 -5.54
C LEU A 93 6.01 1.78 -5.79
N SER A 94 6.82 1.85 -4.73
CA SER A 94 8.30 1.70 -4.76
C SER A 94 8.82 0.32 -5.21
N LEU A 95 8.05 -0.43 -6.00
CA LEU A 95 8.46 -1.67 -6.65
C LEU A 95 9.01 -1.34 -8.04
N PHE A 96 10.33 -1.37 -8.13
CA PHE A 96 11.18 -1.22 -9.32
C PHE A 96 10.53 -1.60 -10.67
N ARG A 97 10.53 -0.65 -11.64
CA ARG A 97 10.77 -0.89 -13.09
C ARG A 97 10.62 0.40 -13.93
N ASP A 98 11.73 1.06 -14.26
CA ASP A 98 11.84 1.87 -15.49
C ASP A 98 13.30 1.87 -16.01
N ARG A 99 13.57 2.15 -17.29
CA ARG A 99 14.94 2.14 -17.85
C ARG A 99 15.85 3.24 -17.28
N GLU A 100 15.31 4.40 -16.90
CA GLU A 100 16.05 5.38 -16.09
C GLU A 100 16.36 4.87 -14.68
N SER A 101 15.62 3.84 -14.23
CA SER A 101 15.81 3.20 -12.95
C SER A 101 17.00 2.23 -12.92
N ARG A 102 17.79 2.01 -13.98
CA ARG A 102 19.05 1.24 -13.83
C ARG A 102 20.11 1.97 -13.00
N LYS A 103 20.20 3.30 -13.15
CA LYS A 103 21.09 4.14 -12.31
C LYS A 103 20.56 4.25 -10.88
N LYS A 104 19.24 4.33 -10.71
CA LYS A 104 18.59 4.32 -9.38
C LYS A 104 18.50 2.94 -8.75
N LYS A 105 18.53 1.85 -9.53
CA LYS A 105 18.59 0.46 -9.05
C LYS A 105 19.96 0.14 -8.49
N ALA A 106 21.05 0.63 -9.11
CA ALA A 106 22.37 0.58 -8.47
C ALA A 106 22.41 1.40 -7.17
N ALA A 107 21.73 2.55 -7.11
CA ALA A 107 21.63 3.35 -5.88
C ALA A 107 20.69 2.73 -4.82
N ALA A 108 19.67 1.98 -5.24
CA ALA A 108 18.74 1.28 -4.36
C ALA A 108 19.25 -0.11 -3.95
N GLU A 109 20.07 -0.77 -4.75
CA GLU A 109 20.86 -1.96 -4.40
C GLU A 109 22.01 -1.56 -3.47
N LYS A 110 22.61 -0.38 -3.68
CA LYS A 110 23.53 0.22 -2.71
C LYS A 110 22.80 0.67 -1.43
N ALA A 111 21.59 1.23 -1.55
CA ALA A 111 20.76 1.52 -0.39
C ALA A 111 20.36 0.22 0.31
N GLN A 112 19.99 -0.86 -0.39
CA GLN A 112 19.64 -2.17 0.17
C GLN A 112 20.86 -2.89 0.78
N ALA A 113 22.07 -2.57 0.32
CA ALA A 113 23.33 -3.00 0.93
C ALA A 113 23.75 -2.12 2.14
N ASP A 114 23.29 -0.87 2.21
CA ASP A 114 23.54 0.09 3.32
C ASP A 114 22.38 0.14 4.35
N PHE A 115 21.22 -0.49 4.09
CA PHE A 115 20.03 -0.46 4.95
C PHE A 115 20.04 -1.58 5.98
N CYS A 116 20.98 -1.57 6.91
CA CYS A 116 21.09 -2.66 7.87
C CYS A 116 21.47 -2.21 9.26
N GLU A 117 20.57 -1.48 9.95
CA GLU A 117 20.62 -1.42 11.41
C GLU A 117 19.21 -1.49 12.08
N SER A 118 18.15 -0.86 11.55
CA SER A 118 16.79 -1.01 12.12
C SER A 118 15.63 -0.59 11.19
N LEU A 119 14.44 -1.17 11.41
CA LEU A 119 13.18 -0.76 10.75
C LEU A 119 12.81 0.71 11.09
N GLU A 120 13.20 1.20 12.27
CA GLU A 120 12.93 2.57 12.66
C GLU A 120 13.71 3.58 11.80
N ALA A 121 15.02 3.37 11.64
CA ALA A 121 15.85 4.20 10.78
C ALA A 121 15.34 4.18 9.33
N ALA A 122 14.89 3.01 8.88
CA ALA A 122 14.28 2.83 7.58
C ALA A 122 13.03 3.69 7.36
N VAL A 123 12.12 3.69 8.33
CA VAL A 123 10.90 4.49 8.29
C VAL A 123 11.22 5.98 8.36
N GLN A 124 12.11 6.39 9.26
CA GLN A 124 12.54 7.79 9.37
C GLN A 124 13.12 8.32 8.06
N TYR A 125 14.02 7.57 7.43
CA TYR A 125 14.60 7.91 6.13
C TYR A 125 13.55 7.93 5.02
N GLY A 126 12.70 6.89 4.95
CA GLY A 126 11.62 6.83 3.96
C GLY A 126 10.66 8.02 4.04
N LYS A 127 10.30 8.46 5.25
CA LYS A 127 9.43 9.63 5.47
C LYS A 127 10.06 10.93 4.96
N GLN A 128 11.37 11.09 5.08
CA GLN A 128 12.11 12.23 4.51
C GLN A 128 12.02 12.24 2.98
N LEU A 129 12.00 11.05 2.35
CA LEU A 129 11.81 10.89 0.90
C LEU A 129 10.34 10.89 0.46
N GLY A 130 9.40 10.98 1.41
CA GLY A 130 7.97 10.98 1.13
C GLY A 130 7.36 9.59 0.95
N VAL A 131 7.91 8.55 1.58
CA VAL A 131 7.35 7.18 1.59
C VAL A 131 6.52 7.00 2.86
N TYR A 132 5.29 6.48 2.71
CA TYR A 132 4.32 6.25 3.80
C TYR A 132 3.63 4.87 3.75
N PHE A 133 4.15 3.93 2.96
CA PHE A 133 3.60 2.60 2.72
C PHE A 133 4.80 1.68 2.59
N TYR A 134 4.92 0.74 3.51
CA TYR A 134 6.06 -0.14 3.66
C TYR A 134 5.59 -1.58 3.58
N VAL A 135 6.31 -2.39 2.80
CA VAL A 135 6.16 -3.84 2.82
C VAL A 135 7.29 -4.37 3.69
N VAL A 136 6.94 -5.02 4.80
CA VAL A 136 7.90 -5.58 5.75
C VAL A 136 7.75 -7.09 5.72
N GLY A 137 8.84 -7.81 5.48
CA GLY A 137 8.86 -9.27 5.49
C GLY A 137 10.26 -9.79 5.82
N GLY A 138 10.36 -11.09 6.10
CA GLY A 138 11.62 -11.79 6.36
C GLY A 138 11.45 -12.98 7.29
N ASP A 139 12.42 -13.89 7.25
CA ASP A 139 12.35 -15.23 7.87
C ASP A 139 12.34 -15.22 9.42
N ASN A 140 12.55 -14.06 10.06
CA ASN A 140 12.67 -13.90 11.52
C ASN A 140 11.69 -12.86 12.11
N LEU A 141 10.54 -12.64 11.47
CA LEU A 141 9.48 -11.79 12.04
C LEU A 141 9.13 -12.17 13.50
N PRO A 142 9.13 -13.46 13.91
CA PRO A 142 8.84 -13.89 15.29
C PRO A 142 9.72 -13.29 16.39
N GLU A 143 11.01 -13.17 16.15
CA GLU A 143 11.97 -12.71 17.18
C GLU A 143 11.96 -11.18 17.33
N SER A 144 11.35 -10.46 16.38
CA SER A 144 11.29 -9.00 16.34
C SER A 144 9.85 -8.43 16.33
N ARG A 145 8.83 -9.25 16.60
CA ARG A 145 7.39 -8.87 16.50
C ARG A 145 7.07 -7.59 17.27
N GLU A 146 7.41 -7.53 18.55
CA GLU A 146 7.11 -6.38 19.41
C GLU A 146 7.76 -5.10 18.88
N LYS A 147 9.05 -5.17 18.50
CA LYS A 147 9.77 -4.03 17.93
C LYS A 147 9.14 -3.55 16.61
N VAL A 148 8.73 -4.48 15.75
CA VAL A 148 8.03 -4.13 14.50
C VAL A 148 6.72 -3.42 14.79
N LEU A 149 5.89 -3.98 15.68
CA LEU A 149 4.61 -3.38 16.06
C LEU A 149 4.79 -2.01 16.73
N ASP A 150 5.82 -1.83 17.55
CA ASP A 150 6.13 -0.53 18.17
C ASP A 150 6.49 0.53 17.13
N VAL A 151 7.31 0.18 16.13
CA VAL A 151 7.59 1.11 15.01
C VAL A 151 6.32 1.43 14.24
N CYS A 152 5.43 0.46 14.02
CA CYS A 152 4.14 0.69 13.38
C CYS A 152 3.27 1.68 14.18
N ARG A 153 3.13 1.47 15.49
CA ARG A 153 2.33 2.34 16.39
C ARG A 153 2.87 3.77 16.46
N GLN A 154 4.20 3.92 16.50
CA GLN A 154 4.86 5.23 16.51
C GLN A 154 4.74 5.98 15.17
N ASN A 155 4.37 5.29 14.09
CA ASN A 155 4.25 5.86 12.74
C ASN A 155 2.83 5.67 12.18
N GLY A 156 1.81 6.10 12.94
CA GLY A 156 0.41 6.00 12.53
C GLY A 156 0.02 6.81 11.27
N ASP A 157 0.90 7.65 10.76
CA ASP A 157 0.76 8.31 9.46
C ASP A 157 1.21 7.44 8.26
N CYS A 158 1.85 6.31 8.54
CA CYS A 158 2.30 5.30 7.59
C CYS A 158 1.40 4.07 7.60
N VAL A 159 1.53 3.25 6.55
CA VAL A 159 0.87 1.96 6.41
C VAL A 159 1.95 0.89 6.28
N PHE A 160 1.78 -0.20 7.03
CA PHE A 160 2.71 -1.33 7.03
C PHE A 160 1.97 -2.58 6.57
N TYR A 161 2.42 -3.16 5.46
CA TYR A 161 1.99 -4.47 4.99
C TYR A 161 2.99 -5.50 5.48
N LEU A 162 2.61 -6.28 6.50
CA LEU A 162 3.45 -7.31 7.09
C LEU A 162 3.26 -8.61 6.32
N CYS A 163 4.34 -9.10 5.71
CA CYS A 163 4.42 -10.43 5.12
C CYS A 163 4.94 -11.40 6.20
N ALA A 164 4.15 -12.42 6.50
CA ALA A 164 4.48 -13.46 7.46
C ALA A 164 3.99 -14.81 6.93
N ASP A 165 4.62 -15.89 7.36
CA ASP A 165 4.12 -17.22 7.09
C ASP A 165 2.87 -17.50 7.94
N GLY A 166 2.03 -18.44 7.50
CA GLY A 166 0.79 -18.78 8.20
C GLY A 166 1.02 -19.22 9.65
N ASP A 167 2.16 -19.86 9.90
CA ASP A 167 2.55 -20.34 11.24
C ASP A 167 3.00 -19.19 12.17
N ASP A 168 3.28 -18.01 11.63
CA ASP A 168 3.69 -16.83 12.39
C ASP A 168 2.52 -15.98 12.90
N ILE A 169 1.31 -16.22 12.39
CA ILE A 169 0.11 -15.44 12.70
C ILE A 169 -0.78 -16.27 13.63
N ASP A 170 -0.60 -16.08 14.93
CA ASP A 170 -1.46 -16.64 15.96
C ASP A 170 -2.48 -15.60 16.51
N ASP A 171 -3.45 -16.07 17.30
CA ASP A 171 -4.46 -15.21 17.93
C ASP A 171 -3.85 -14.13 18.82
N ARG A 172 -2.66 -14.38 19.39
CA ARG A 172 -1.96 -13.42 20.24
C ARG A 172 -1.44 -12.28 19.39
N PHE A 173 -0.74 -12.57 18.30
CA PHE A 173 -0.24 -11.60 17.35
C PHE A 173 -1.39 -10.77 16.76
N ALA A 174 -2.50 -11.41 16.37
CA ALA A 174 -3.66 -10.72 15.85
C ALA A 174 -4.25 -9.70 16.86
N ARG A 175 -4.25 -10.03 18.16
CA ARG A 175 -4.69 -9.12 19.23
C ARG A 175 -3.69 -8.00 19.51
N GLU A 176 -2.39 -8.27 19.40
CA GLU A 176 -1.33 -7.28 19.59
C GLU A 176 -1.26 -6.29 18.41
N ALA A 177 -1.59 -6.73 17.21
CA ALA A 177 -1.57 -5.93 15.99
C ALA A 177 -2.84 -5.09 15.75
N ALA A 178 -3.95 -5.43 16.41
CA ALA A 178 -5.23 -4.71 16.34
C ALA A 178 -5.22 -3.41 17.16
#